data_AF-A0AAX3ITR3-F1
#
_entry.id   AF-A0AAX3ITR3-F1
#
_cell.length_a   1.000
_cell.length_b   1.000
_cell.length_c   1.000
_cell.angle_alpha   90.00
_cell.angle_beta   90.00
_cell.angle_gamma   90.00
#
_symmetry.space_group_name_H-M   'P 1'
#
loop_
_entity.id
_entity.type
_entity.pdbx_description
1 polymer ?
#
loop_
_entity_poly.entity_id
_entity_poly.type
_entity_poly.pdbx_seq_one_letter_code
_entity_poly.pdbx_strand_id
1 'polypeptide(L)'
;MAAMTLSNCHELIQRRGFITLQEPTCGSGVMIIESYNYLRRESFNPQQQMWVQARDLDFTAAMMCYIQMTLLHIPGEVIIGDTLANEVHHHLYTTAHRWGNWDNKLACADLDTEPEIQKIESEPVEELPFEIDWESEPMFY
;
A
#
# COMPACT_ATOMS: atom_id res chain seq x y z
N MET A 1 7.68 9.56 2.46
CA MET A 1 6.67 8.66 3.08
C MET A 1 7.03 7.19 2.91
N ALA A 2 7.40 6.71 1.72
CA ALA A 2 7.79 5.31 1.50
C ALA A 2 8.80 4.75 2.52
N ALA A 3 9.82 5.52 2.90
CA ALA A 3 10.79 5.11 3.94
C ALA A 3 10.15 4.87 5.33
N MET A 4 9.08 5.60 5.69
CA MET A 4 8.36 5.38 6.95
C MET A 4 7.51 4.11 6.85
N THR A 5 6.79 3.94 5.74
CA THR A 5 5.97 2.74 5.45
C THR A 5 6.81 1.46 5.39
N LEU A 6 8.02 1.55 4.86
CA LEU A 6 8.93 0.42 4.64
C LEU A 6 10.06 0.33 5.68
N SER A 7 9.90 0.97 6.84
CA SER A 7 10.89 0.97 7.93
C SER A 7 11.31 -0.45 8.34
N ASN A 8 10.39 -1.41 8.32
CA ASN A 8 10.63 -2.82 8.70
C ASN A 8 10.82 -3.76 7.49
N CYS A 9 11.13 -3.23 6.29
CA CYS A 9 11.21 -4.06 5.08
C CYS A 9 12.26 -5.18 5.16
N HIS A 10 13.40 -4.93 5.83
CA HIS A 10 14.47 -5.93 5.95
C HIS A 10 14.01 -7.19 6.67
N GLU A 11 13.34 -7.06 7.82
CA GLU A 11 12.86 -8.20 8.59
C GLU A 11 11.76 -8.97 7.84
N LEU A 12 10.82 -8.25 7.22
CA LEU A 12 9.74 -8.85 6.45
C LEU A 12 10.28 -9.65 5.25
N ILE A 13 11.23 -9.09 4.50
CA ILE A 13 11.86 -9.77 3.37
C ILE A 13 12.68 -10.97 3.84
N GLN A 14 13.38 -10.89 4.98
CA GLN A 14 14.13 -12.03 5.52
C GLN A 14 13.22 -13.17 5.96
N ARG A 15 12.06 -12.87 6.56
CA ARG A 15 11.10 -13.88 7.02
C ARG A 15 10.29 -14.50 5.88
N ARG A 16 9.72 -13.67 5.00
CA ARG A 16 8.74 -14.07 3.98
C ARG A 16 9.30 -14.14 2.55
N GLY A 17 10.50 -13.60 2.33
CA GLY A 17 11.12 -13.47 1.01
C GLY A 17 10.67 -12.25 0.21
N PHE A 18 9.56 -11.61 0.56
CA PHE A 18 9.02 -10.42 -0.10
C PHE A 18 8.14 -9.59 0.84
N ILE A 19 7.81 -8.37 0.43
CA ILE A 19 6.80 -7.51 1.08
C ILE A 19 5.56 -7.35 0.21
N THR A 20 4.42 -7.13 0.85
CA THR A 20 3.20 -6.69 0.19
C THR A 20 2.94 -5.22 0.50
N LEU A 21 2.54 -4.46 -0.52
CA LEU A 21 2.18 -3.05 -0.39
C LEU A 21 0.74 -2.85 -0.90
N GLN A 22 -0.06 -2.13 -0.12
CA GLN A 22 -1.40 -1.74 -0.53
C GLN A 22 -1.45 -0.24 -0.75
N GLU A 23 -2.01 0.16 -1.88
CA GLU A 23 -2.25 1.55 -2.26
C GLU A 23 -3.75 1.71 -2.58
N PRO A 24 -4.54 2.31 -1.68
CA PRO A 24 -6.00 2.41 -1.83
C PRO A 24 -6.51 3.52 -2.77
N THR A 25 -5.68 4.48 -3.16
CA THR A 25 -6.00 5.62 -4.04
C THR A 25 -4.77 5.97 -4.87
N CYS A 26 -4.44 5.10 -5.83
CA CYS A 26 -3.07 5.05 -6.36
C CYS A 26 -2.67 6.25 -7.19
N GLY A 27 -3.62 7.01 -7.72
CA GLY A 27 -3.34 8.06 -8.68
C GLY A 27 -2.51 7.47 -9.83
N SER A 28 -1.42 8.13 -10.18
CA SER A 28 -0.44 7.64 -11.16
C SER A 28 0.55 6.59 -10.61
N GLY A 29 0.43 6.15 -9.37
CA GLY A 29 1.27 5.14 -8.74
C GLY A 29 2.60 5.67 -8.19
N VAL A 30 2.73 6.97 -7.93
CA VAL A 30 4.00 7.57 -7.47
C VAL A 30 4.51 6.95 -6.17
N MET A 31 3.62 6.64 -5.21
CA MET A 31 4.00 5.99 -3.95
C MET A 31 4.60 4.61 -4.17
N ILE A 32 4.07 3.85 -5.14
CA ILE A 32 4.56 2.53 -5.52
C ILE A 32 5.93 2.64 -6.16
N ILE A 33 6.14 3.64 -7.03
CA ILE A 33 7.43 3.90 -7.67
C ILE A 33 8.48 4.35 -6.63
N GLU A 34 8.12 5.18 -5.66
CA GLU A 34 9.02 5.55 -4.56
C GLU A 34 9.36 4.36 -3.67
N SER A 35 8.40 3.48 -3.38
CA SER A 35 8.63 2.22 -2.66
C SER A 35 9.60 1.32 -3.41
N TYR A 36 9.42 1.17 -4.72
CA TYR A 36 10.33 0.46 -5.61
C TYR A 36 11.76 1.05 -5.56
N ASN A 37 11.89 2.38 -5.65
CA ASN A 37 13.18 3.05 -5.60
C ASN A 37 13.84 2.96 -4.23
N TYR A 38 13.05 3.05 -3.15
CA TYR A 38 13.52 2.87 -1.78
C TYR A 38 14.15 1.49 -1.59
N LEU A 39 13.44 0.42 -1.96
CA LEU A 39 13.96 -0.94 -1.86
C LEU A 39 15.22 -1.17 -2.69
N ARG A 40 15.32 -0.55 -3.88
CA ARG A 40 16.58 -0.59 -4.66
C ARG A 40 17.74 0.10 -3.95
N ARG A 41 17.50 1.21 -3.25
CA ARG A 41 18.53 1.89 -2.44
C ARG A 41 18.97 1.03 -1.25
N GLU A 42 18.04 0.28 -0.66
CA GLU A 42 18.29 -0.71 0.38
C GLU A 42 18.86 -2.04 -0.16
N SER A 43 19.31 -2.09 -1.42
CA SER A 43 19.93 -3.26 -2.07
C SER A 43 19.03 -4.50 -2.21
N PHE A 44 17.71 -4.34 -2.13
CA PHE A 44 16.74 -5.38 -2.49
C PHE A 44 16.39 -5.35 -3.97
N ASN A 45 15.89 -6.46 -4.49
CA ASN A 45 15.31 -6.57 -5.83
C ASN A 45 13.77 -6.49 -5.75
N PRO A 46 13.15 -5.32 -5.98
CA PRO A 46 11.71 -5.18 -5.80
C PRO A 46 10.90 -6.00 -6.80
N GLN A 47 11.46 -6.33 -7.96
CA GLN A 47 10.74 -7.13 -8.98
C GLN A 47 10.49 -8.57 -8.51
N GLN A 48 11.26 -9.04 -7.53
CA GLN A 48 11.13 -10.38 -6.94
C GLN A 48 10.69 -10.34 -5.47
N GLN A 49 10.90 -9.22 -4.78
CA GLN A 49 10.75 -9.08 -3.33
C GLN A 49 9.69 -8.05 -2.92
N MET A 50 8.92 -7.51 -3.86
CA MET A 50 7.80 -6.60 -3.57
C MET A 50 6.62 -6.99 -4.45
N TRP A 51 5.44 -7.16 -3.85
CA TRP A 51 4.17 -7.31 -4.55
C TRP A 51 3.21 -6.19 -4.14
N VAL A 52 2.41 -5.70 -5.08
CA VAL A 52 1.59 -4.50 -4.87
C VAL A 52 0.13 -4.72 -5.25
N GLN A 53 -0.79 -4.32 -4.38
CA GLN A 53 -2.19 -4.12 -4.71
C GLN A 53 -2.47 -2.62 -4.76
N ALA A 54 -2.82 -2.12 -5.94
CA ALA A 54 -3.21 -0.74 -6.15
C ALA A 54 -4.70 -0.66 -6.44
N ARG A 55 -5.39 0.36 -5.94
CA ARG A 55 -6.79 0.64 -6.23
C ARG A 55 -6.99 2.12 -6.50
N ASP A 56 -7.86 2.46 -7.44
CA ASP A 56 -8.32 3.82 -7.65
C ASP A 56 -9.76 3.84 -8.15
N LEU A 57 -10.49 4.90 -7.82
CA LEU A 57 -11.83 5.15 -8.31
C LEU A 57 -11.81 5.68 -9.75
N ASP A 58 -10.79 6.47 -10.11
CA ASP A 58 -10.64 7.02 -11.46
C ASP A 58 -9.94 6.03 -12.39
N PHE A 59 -10.60 5.72 -13.50
CA PHE A 59 -10.09 4.80 -14.51
C PHE A 59 -8.75 5.27 -15.10
N THR A 60 -8.59 6.58 -15.35
CA THR A 60 -7.38 7.13 -15.98
C THR A 60 -6.20 7.04 -15.02
N ALA A 61 -6.40 7.39 -13.75
CA ALA A 61 -5.44 7.22 -12.66
C ALA A 61 -4.99 5.77 -12.56
N ALA A 62 -5.92 4.84 -12.39
CA ALA A 62 -5.61 3.41 -12.31
C ALA A 62 -4.80 2.92 -13.52
N MET A 63 -5.16 3.35 -14.74
CA MET A 63 -4.42 2.98 -15.95
C MET A 63 -3.02 3.57 -16.01
N MET A 64 -2.82 4.80 -15.53
CA MET A 64 -1.47 5.38 -15.39
C MET A 64 -0.63 4.51 -14.44
N CYS A 65 -1.17 4.16 -13.27
CA CYS A 65 -0.49 3.28 -12.32
C CYS A 65 -0.15 1.92 -12.94
N TYR A 66 -1.11 1.30 -13.65
CA TYR A 66 -0.92 0.01 -14.33
C TYR A 66 0.22 0.03 -15.35
N ILE A 67 0.31 1.09 -16.17
CA ILE A 67 1.40 1.28 -17.13
C ILE A 67 2.73 1.37 -16.40
N GLN A 68 2.82 2.20 -15.36
CA GLN A 68 4.06 2.40 -14.59
C GLN A 68 4.54 1.10 -13.94
N MET A 69 3.65 0.34 -13.31
CA MET A 69 3.98 -0.95 -12.71
C MET A 69 4.45 -1.95 -13.77
N THR A 70 3.78 -2.02 -14.92
CA THR A 70 4.15 -2.92 -16.00
C THR A 70 5.53 -2.59 -16.58
N LEU A 71 5.83 -1.30 -16.81
CA LEU A 71 7.12 -0.85 -17.34
C LEU A 71 8.28 -1.11 -16.38
N LEU A 72 8.05 -0.97 -15.08
CA LEU A 72 9.06 -1.25 -14.04
C LEU A 72 9.16 -2.74 -13.69
N HIS A 73 8.32 -3.58 -14.30
CA HIS A 73 8.18 -5.01 -14.01
C HIS A 73 7.86 -5.28 -12.53
N ILE A 74 7.00 -4.45 -11.95
CA ILE A 74 6.51 -4.61 -10.58
C ILE A 74 5.37 -5.62 -10.61
N PRO A 75 5.47 -6.74 -9.86
CA PRO A 75 4.37 -7.69 -9.78
C PRO A 75 3.28 -7.11 -8.87
N GLY A 76 2.06 -7.17 -9.35
CA GLY A 76 0.92 -6.62 -8.62
C GLY A 76 -0.38 -6.73 -9.38
N GLU A 77 -1.40 -6.16 -8.75
CA GLU A 77 -2.72 -5.96 -9.32
C GLU A 77 -3.14 -4.50 -9.19
N VAL A 78 -3.91 -4.04 -10.17
CA VAL A 78 -4.54 -2.73 -10.19
C VAL A 78 -6.04 -2.94 -10.29
N ILE A 79 -6.76 -2.42 -9.30
CA ILE A 79 -8.20 -2.53 -9.18
C ILE A 79 -8.82 -1.17 -9.48
N ILE A 80 -9.83 -1.14 -10.33
CA ILE A 80 -10.63 0.06 -10.60
C ILE A 80 -11.93 -0.11 -9.83
N GLY A 81 -12.21 0.79 -8.88
CA GLY A 81 -13.39 0.71 -8.05
C GLY A 81 -13.26 1.49 -6.74
N ASP A 82 -14.37 1.59 -6.01
CA ASP A 82 -14.44 2.32 -4.75
C ASP A 82 -13.81 1.50 -3.60
N THR A 83 -12.74 2.04 -3.02
CA THR A 83 -12.04 1.44 -1.88
C THR A 83 -12.90 1.39 -0.63
N LEU A 84 -13.69 2.42 -0.34
CA LEU A 84 -14.54 2.51 0.86
C LEU A 84 -15.76 1.59 0.78
N ALA A 85 -16.36 1.48 -0.41
CA ALA A 85 -17.47 0.55 -0.66
C ALA A 85 -16.99 -0.89 -0.94
N ASN A 86 -15.68 -1.09 -1.06
CA ASN A 86 -15.06 -2.34 -1.51
C ASN A 86 -15.63 -2.86 -2.84
N GLU A 87 -15.90 -1.94 -3.76
CA GLU A 87 -16.42 -2.24 -5.08
C GLU A 87 -15.27 -2.52 -6.06
N VAL A 88 -15.50 -3.45 -6.99
CA VAL A 88 -14.53 -3.82 -8.02
C VAL A 88 -15.22 -3.76 -9.38
N HIS A 89 -14.84 -2.79 -10.21
CA HIS A 89 -15.30 -2.68 -11.59
C HIS A 89 -14.37 -3.42 -12.54
N HIS A 90 -13.07 -3.21 -12.38
CA HIS A 90 -12.05 -3.88 -13.17
C HIS A 90 -10.91 -4.37 -12.30
N HIS A 91 -10.32 -5.49 -12.73
CA HIS A 91 -9.19 -6.11 -12.05
C HIS A 91 -8.11 -6.45 -13.07
N LEU A 92 -6.96 -5.79 -12.95
CA LEU A 92 -5.87 -5.84 -13.91
C LEU A 92 -4.62 -6.37 -13.24
N TYR A 93 -4.14 -7.54 -13.67
CA TYR A 93 -2.88 -8.09 -13.18
C TYR A 93 -1.73 -7.64 -14.06
N THR A 94 -0.61 -7.26 -13.45
CA THR A 94 0.61 -6.96 -14.23
C THR A 94 1.19 -8.23 -14.83
N THR A 95 1.93 -8.09 -15.93
CA THR A 95 2.63 -9.22 -16.57
C THR A 95 3.62 -9.89 -15.62
N ALA A 96 4.32 -9.10 -14.79
CA ALA A 96 5.24 -9.56 -13.77
C ALA A 96 4.54 -10.43 -12.70
N HIS A 97 3.29 -10.12 -12.34
CA HIS A 97 2.50 -10.95 -11.41
C HIS A 97 2.26 -12.35 -12.01
N ARG A 98 1.82 -12.41 -13.26
CA ARG A 98 1.54 -13.69 -13.94
C ARG A 98 2.80 -14.50 -14.19
N TRP A 99 3.88 -13.88 -14.67
CA TRP A 99 5.14 -14.57 -14.93
C TRP A 99 5.84 -15.04 -13.65
N GLY A 100 5.74 -14.26 -12.57
CA GLY A 100 6.36 -14.59 -11.29
C GLY A 100 5.60 -15.64 -10.48
N ASN A 101 4.51 -16.20 -11.02
CA ASN A 101 3.60 -17.14 -10.35
C ASN A 101 3.19 -16.64 -8.95
N TRP A 102 2.81 -15.37 -8.89
CA TRP A 102 2.56 -14.68 -7.62
C TRP A 102 1.31 -15.16 -6.92
N ASP A 103 0.31 -15.68 -7.64
CA ASP A 103 -0.86 -16.35 -7.06
C ASP A 103 -0.46 -17.41 -6.03
N ASN A 104 0.48 -18.29 -6.38
CA ASN A 104 0.97 -19.33 -5.48
C ASN A 104 1.82 -18.78 -4.34
N LYS A 105 2.65 -17.76 -4.60
CA LYS A 105 3.51 -17.15 -3.57
C LYS A 105 2.68 -16.47 -2.48
N LEU A 106 1.62 -15.77 -2.88
CA LEU A 106 0.69 -15.11 -1.96
C LEU A 106 -0.09 -16.15 -1.15
N ALA A 107 -0.62 -17.19 -1.81
CA ALA A 107 -1.33 -18.27 -1.13
C ALA A 107 -0.47 -18.99 -0.07
N CYS A 108 0.82 -19.20 -0.33
CA CYS A 108 1.73 -19.75 0.67
C CYS A 108 2.01 -18.78 1.82
N ALA A 109 2.10 -17.48 1.57
CA ALA A 109 2.42 -16.47 2.58
C ALA A 109 1.27 -16.19 3.55
N ASP A 110 0.02 -16.32 3.10
CA ASP A 110 -1.15 -16.17 3.96
C ASP A 110 -1.24 -17.27 5.03
N LEU A 111 -0.65 -18.44 4.78
CA LEU A 111 -0.58 -19.55 5.75
C LEU A 111 0.38 -19.26 6.93
N ASP A 112 1.39 -18.41 6.72
CA ASP A 112 2.36 -18.03 7.74
C ASP A 112 1.92 -16.79 8.56
N THR A 113 0.81 -16.16 8.17
CA THR A 113 0.32 -14.91 8.75
C THR A 113 -0.93 -15.15 9.59
N GLU A 114 -0.80 -15.83 10.73
CA GLU A 114 -1.75 -15.57 11.81
C GLU A 114 -1.52 -14.12 12.28
N PRO A 115 -2.54 -13.24 12.30
CA PRO A 115 -2.35 -11.89 12.76
C PRO A 115 -2.09 -11.92 14.26
N GLU A 116 -0.86 -11.63 14.69
CA GLU A 116 -0.61 -11.11 16.03
C GLU A 116 -1.34 -9.76 16.13
N ILE A 117 -2.60 -9.79 16.52
CA ILE A 117 -3.35 -8.60 16.87
C ILE A 117 -2.65 -8.04 18.11
N GLN A 118 -1.82 -7.01 17.91
CA GLN A 118 -1.40 -6.17 19.02
C GLN A 118 -2.68 -5.57 19.61
N LYS A 119 -3.07 -6.05 20.79
CA LYS A 119 -4.08 -5.41 21.62
C LYS A 119 -3.55 -4.02 21.94
N ILE A 120 -3.99 -3.04 21.17
CA ILE A 120 -3.85 -1.64 21.54
C ILE A 120 -4.85 -1.45 22.67
N GLU A 121 -4.37 -1.41 23.91
CA GLU A 121 -5.19 -0.93 25.02
C GLU A 121 -5.51 0.53 24.70
N SER A 122 -6.80 0.82 24.49
CA SER A 122 -7.25 2.19 24.24
C SER A 122 -6.91 3.02 25.47
N GLU A 123 -6.00 3.98 25.33
CA GLU A 123 -5.84 5.02 26.34
C GLU A 123 -7.18 5.72 26.56
N PRO A 124 -7.53 6.12 27.80
CA PRO A 124 -8.75 6.87 28.04
C PRO A 124 -8.69 8.17 27.25
N VAL A 125 -9.64 8.36 26.33
CA VAL A 125 -9.79 9.61 25.59
C VAL A 125 -10.17 10.69 26.61
N GLU A 126 -9.25 11.61 26.90
CA GLU A 126 -9.60 12.83 27.63
C GLU A 126 -10.62 13.61 26.78
N GLU A 127 -11.85 13.75 27.30
CA GLU A 127 -12.86 14.59 26.69
C GLU A 127 -12.34 16.03 26.66
N LEU A 128 -12.10 16.54 25.45
CA LEU A 128 -11.81 17.96 25.26
C LEU A 128 -12.97 18.78 25.82
N PRO A 129 -12.72 19.87 26.57
CA PRO A 129 -13.77 20.72 27.08
C PRO A 129 -14.64 21.23 25.91
N PHE A 130 -15.94 20.89 25.96
CA PHE A 130 -16.90 21.05 24.85
C PHE A 130 -17.25 22.53 24.54
N GLU A 131 -16.68 23.49 25.26
CA GLU A 131 -16.86 24.91 24.96
C GLU A 131 -15.60 25.49 24.34
N ILE A 132 -15.52 25.39 23.02
CA ILE A 132 -14.66 26.26 22.22
C ILE A 132 -15.38 27.61 22.13
N ASP A 133 -14.84 28.62 22.80
CA ASP A 133 -15.33 30.00 22.72
C ASP A 133 -14.85 30.64 21.41
N TRP A 134 -15.64 30.47 20.35
CA TRP A 134 -15.39 31.00 19.01
C TRP A 134 -15.37 32.54 18.93
N GLU A 135 -15.71 33.25 20.02
CA GLU A 135 -15.72 34.72 20.05
C GLU A 135 -14.40 35.32 20.57
N SER A 136 -13.55 34.56 21.26
CA SER A 136 -12.34 35.10 21.91
C SER A 136 -11.01 34.71 21.26
N GLU A 137 -10.99 33.82 20.27
CA GLU A 137 -9.76 33.54 19.53
C GLU A 137 -9.50 34.61 18.44
N PRO A 138 -8.29 35.21 18.40
CA PRO A 138 -7.95 36.15 17.36
C PRO A 138 -7.88 35.41 16.02
N MET A 139 -8.93 35.55 15.21
CA MET A 139 -8.88 35.23 13.79
C MET A 139 -7.71 36.02 13.19
N PHE A 140 -6.65 35.28 12.82
CA PHE A 140 -5.45 35.81 12.18
C PHE A 140 -5.85 36.81 11.08
N TYR A 141 -5.54 38.09 11.30
CA TYR A 141 -5.55 39.13 10.27
C TYR A 141 -4.25 39.08 9.47
#